data_AF-A0AAP0J1U0-F1
#
_entry.id   AF-A0AAP0J1U0-F1
#
_cell.length_a   1.000
_cell.length_b   1.000
_cell.length_c   1.000
_cell.angle_alpha   90.00
_cell.angle_beta   90.00
_cell.angle_gamma   90.00
#
_symmetry.space_group_name_H-M   'P 1'
#
loop_
_entity.id
_entity.type
_entity.pdbx_description
1 polymer ?
#
loop_
_entity_poly.entity_id
_entity_poly.type
_entity_poly.pdbx_seq_one_letter_code
_entity_poly.pdbx_strand_id
1 'polypeptide(L)'
;MAFCNILLMLPDRVRRAQARVFEISLADLQGDEDQSYRKIRLRAEDVQGRNILTNFWGMDFTTDKLRSLVRKWQTTLSKDMVQLEH
;
A
#
# COMPACT_ATOMS: atom_id res chain seq x y z
N MET A 1 15.31 -7.51 -47.42
CA MET A 1 15.01 -6.06 -47.52
C MET A 1 13.51 -5.91 -47.52
N ALA A 2 12.87 -5.13 -46.67
CA ALA A 2 13.33 -4.38 -45.52
C ALA A 2 12.06 -3.86 -44.83
N PHE A 3 12.16 -3.64 -43.51
CA PHE A 3 11.24 -2.87 -42.70
C PHE A 3 9.86 -3.53 -42.52
N CYS A 4 9.31 -3.75 -41.34
CA CYS A 4 9.50 -3.05 -40.09
C CYS A 4 8.90 -4.03 -39.05
N ASN A 5 9.70 -4.68 -38.23
CA ASN A 5 9.92 -4.19 -36.88
C ASN A 5 8.65 -3.64 -36.19
N ILE A 6 7.55 -4.40 -36.17
CA ILE A 6 6.54 -4.31 -35.10
C ILE A 6 6.75 -5.52 -34.17
N LEU A 7 7.97 -5.59 -33.67
CA LEU A 7 8.24 -5.93 -32.29
C LEU A 7 7.68 -4.79 -31.40
N LEU A 8 6.37 -4.60 -31.45
CA LEU A 8 5.60 -3.82 -30.47
C LEU A 8 4.41 -4.69 -30.08
N MET A 9 4.70 -5.91 -29.63
CA MET A 9 3.75 -6.69 -28.83
C MET A 9 3.72 -6.07 -27.42
N LEU A 10 3.18 -4.85 -27.40
CA LEU A 10 2.43 -4.16 -26.35
C LEU A 10 2.97 -4.30 -24.91
N PRO A 11 3.59 -3.25 -24.36
CA PRO A 11 3.81 -3.11 -22.91
C PRO A 11 2.50 -2.94 -22.09
N ASP A 12 1.35 -3.44 -22.57
CA ASP A 12 0.03 -3.18 -21.97
C ASP A 12 -0.44 -4.21 -20.92
N ARG A 13 0.30 -5.30 -20.68
CA ARG A 13 0.01 -6.14 -19.49
C ARG A 13 0.45 -5.47 -18.19
N VAL A 14 1.50 -4.65 -18.23
CA VAL A 14 2.07 -4.00 -17.03
C VAL A 14 1.12 -2.95 -16.44
N ARG A 15 0.43 -2.18 -17.28
CA ARG A 15 -0.55 -1.16 -16.84
C ARG A 15 -1.68 -1.71 -15.97
N ARG A 16 -2.01 -3.00 -16.06
CA ARG A 16 -3.07 -3.63 -15.25
C ARG A 16 -2.69 -3.86 -13.78
N ALA A 17 -1.41 -3.80 -13.44
CA ALA A 17 -0.94 -3.92 -12.05
C ALA A 17 -0.92 -2.57 -11.31
N GLN A 18 -0.80 -1.46 -12.06
CA GLN A 18 -0.54 -0.08 -11.62
C GLN A 18 -1.66 0.60 -10.79
N ALA A 19 -2.71 -0.13 -10.46
CA ALA A 19 -3.82 0.35 -9.62
C ALA A 19 -4.25 -0.68 -8.56
N ARG A 20 -3.44 -1.71 -8.33
CA ARG A 20 -3.73 -2.72 -7.30
C ARG A 20 -3.27 -2.20 -5.95
N VAL A 21 -4.17 -2.29 -4.97
CA VAL A 21 -3.88 -2.00 -3.57
C VAL A 21 -3.68 -3.33 -2.85
N PHE A 22 -2.54 -3.47 -2.21
CA PHE A 22 -2.17 -4.62 -1.39
C PHE A 22 -2.30 -4.22 0.08
N GLU A 23 -2.91 -5.09 0.88
CA GLU A 23 -2.96 -4.95 2.33
C GLU A 23 -1.99 -5.95 2.95
N ILE A 24 -1.04 -5.46 3.75
CA ILE A 24 -0.02 -6.27 4.40
C ILE A 24 0.10 -5.82 5.85
N SER A 25 0.29 -6.76 6.78
CA SER A 25 0.58 -6.45 8.18
C SER A 25 2.02 -5.96 8.35
N LEU A 26 2.24 -4.92 9.15
CA LEU A 26 3.58 -4.40 9.42
C LEU A 26 4.50 -5.43 10.10
N ALA A 27 3.94 -6.40 10.83
CA ALA A 27 4.68 -7.51 11.40
C ALA A 27 5.46 -8.33 10.36
N ASP A 28 4.90 -8.50 9.16
CA ASP A 28 5.55 -9.22 8.06
C ASP A 28 6.72 -8.43 7.45
N LEU A 29 6.60 -7.09 7.45
CA LEU A 29 7.60 -6.19 6.90
C LEU A 29 8.78 -5.94 7.85
N GLN A 30 8.51 -5.79 9.15
CA GLN A 30 9.52 -5.42 10.16
C GLN A 30 10.02 -6.64 10.96
N GLY A 31 9.32 -7.78 10.89
CA GLY A 31 9.62 -8.97 11.70
C GLY A 31 9.24 -8.83 13.18
N ASP A 32 8.40 -7.85 13.50
CA ASP A 32 7.99 -7.51 14.87
C ASP A 32 6.50 -7.88 15.06
N GLU A 33 6.27 -8.98 15.75
CA GLU A 33 4.94 -9.56 15.97
C GLU A 33 4.04 -8.65 16.83
N ASP A 34 4.64 -7.81 17.68
CA ASP A 34 3.92 -6.84 18.49
C ASP A 34 3.23 -5.78 17.60
N GLN A 35 3.70 -5.55 16.38
CA GLN A 35 3.13 -4.59 15.43
C GLN A 35 2.13 -5.20 14.45
N SER A 36 1.68 -6.43 14.69
CA SER A 36 0.65 -7.14 13.90
C SER A 36 -0.68 -6.39 13.81
N TYR A 37 -0.99 -5.52 14.78
CA TYR A 37 -2.19 -4.69 14.79
C TYR A 37 -2.17 -3.55 13.76
N ARG A 38 -1.05 -3.31 13.08
CA ARG A 38 -0.90 -2.27 12.06
C ARG A 38 -0.98 -2.89 10.67
N LYS A 39 -1.98 -2.49 9.90
CA LYS A 39 -2.16 -2.88 8.50
C LYS A 39 -1.75 -1.73 7.61
N ILE A 40 -0.93 -2.02 6.60
CA ILE A 40 -0.45 -1.04 5.64
C ILE A 40 -1.09 -1.33 4.29
N ARG A 41 -1.55 -0.28 3.62
CA ARG A 41 -2.08 -0.30 2.28
C ARG A 41 -1.01 0.23 1.34
N LEU A 42 -0.56 -0.60 0.43
CA LEU A 42 0.45 -0.29 -0.57
C LEU A 42 -0.19 -0.28 -1.96
N ARG A 43 0.04 0.77 -2.74
CA ARG A 43 -0.44 0.87 -4.12
C ARG A 43 0.71 0.57 -5.08
N ALA A 44 0.52 -0.35 -6.02
CA ALA A 44 1.50 -0.58 -7.07
C ALA A 44 1.55 0.60 -8.04
N GLU A 45 2.72 1.21 -8.21
CA GLU A 45 2.94 2.38 -9.05
C GLU A 45 3.69 2.03 -10.34
N ASP A 46 4.66 1.12 -10.28
CA ASP A 46 5.37 0.68 -11.48
C ASP A 46 5.88 -0.76 -11.38
N VAL A 47 6.08 -1.42 -12.52
CA VAL A 47 6.62 -2.78 -12.58
C VAL A 47 7.94 -2.76 -13.35
N GLN A 48 9.04 -2.92 -12.61
CA GLN A 48 10.39 -3.00 -13.16
C GLN A 48 10.79 -4.48 -13.29
N GLY A 49 10.62 -5.03 -14.49
CA GLY A 49 10.94 -6.42 -14.78
C GLY A 49 10.07 -7.39 -13.99
N ARG A 50 10.62 -7.99 -12.91
CA ARG A 50 9.93 -8.91 -12.00
C ARG A 50 9.55 -8.28 -10.65
N ASN A 51 10.03 -7.07 -10.38
CA ASN A 51 9.82 -6.39 -9.12
C ASN A 51 8.77 -5.29 -9.31
N ILE A 52 7.83 -5.21 -8.38
CA ILE A 52 6.80 -4.17 -8.38
C ILE A 52 7.23 -3.11 -7.38
N LEU A 53 7.32 -1.86 -7.83
CA LEU A 53 7.47 -0.71 -6.96
C LEU A 53 6.09 -0.34 -6.41
N THR A 54 5.98 -0.35 -5.08
CA THR A 54 4.76 0.00 -4.37
C THR A 54 4.95 1.27 -3.57
N ASN A 55 4.01 2.19 -3.66
CA ASN A 55 3.95 3.41 -2.88
C ASN A 55 3.04 3.23 -1.65
N PHE A 56 3.31 3.99 -0.58
CA PHE A 56 2.48 4.01 0.62
C PHE A 56 1.16 4.73 0.33
N TRP A 57 0.05 4.02 0.48
CA TRP A 57 -1.30 4.59 0.27
C TRP A 57 -1.96 4.98 1.60
N GLY A 58 -1.71 4.22 2.65
CA GLY A 58 -2.30 4.50 3.97
C GLY A 58 -2.01 3.39 4.97
N MET A 59 -2.43 3.61 6.21
CA MET A 59 -2.31 2.67 7.31
C MET A 59 -3.62 2.62 8.08
N ASP A 60 -4.04 1.41 8.45
CA ASP A 60 -5.23 1.13 9.24
C ASP A 60 -4.84 0.29 10.47
N PHE A 61 -5.50 0.54 11.60
CA PHE A 61 -5.35 -0.31 12.80
C PHE A 61 -6.42 -1.41 12.83
N THR A 62 -6.11 -2.53 13.48
CA THR A 62 -7.12 -3.57 13.73
C THR A 62 -8.23 -3.07 14.65
N THR A 63 -9.44 -3.58 14.45
CA THR A 63 -10.64 -3.12 15.18
C THR A 63 -10.56 -3.40 16.69
N ASP A 64 -9.93 -4.51 17.07
CA ASP A 64 -9.61 -4.86 18.46
C ASP A 64 -8.71 -3.82 19.13
N LYS A 65 -7.65 -3.40 18.45
CA LYS A 65 -6.72 -2.39 18.98
C LYS A 65 -7.39 -1.03 19.09
N LEU A 66 -8.14 -0.61 18.08
CA LEU A 66 -8.92 0.64 18.12
C LEU A 66 -9.87 0.66 19.32
N ARG A 67 -10.57 -0.44 19.58
CA ARG A 67 -11.47 -0.56 20.75
C ARG A 67 -10.74 -0.61 22.08
N SER A 68 -9.55 -1.18 22.15
CA SER A 68 -8.71 -1.16 23.36
C SER A 68 -8.21 0.24 23.73
N LEU A 69 -8.02 1.10 22.72
CA LEU A 69 -7.52 2.47 22.90
C LEU A 69 -8.62 3.41 23.38
N VAL A 70 -9.88 3.12 23.09
CA VAL A 70 -11.03 3.89 23.56
C VAL A 70 -11.35 3.48 25.01
N ARG A 71 -11.04 4.36 25.97
CA ARG A 71 -11.33 4.16 27.40
C ARG A 71 -12.38 5.15 27.89
N LYS A 72 -13.13 4.77 28.92
CA LYS A 72 -14.12 5.68 29.55
C LYS A 72 -13.39 6.87 30.18
N TRP A 73 -13.97 8.07 30.04
CA TRP A 73 -13.45 9.35 30.56
C TRP A 73 -12.22 9.92 29.84
N GLN A 74 -12.02 9.57 28.58
CA GLN A 74 -10.99 10.19 27.72
C GLN A 74 -11.59 10.58 26.37
N THR A 75 -11.15 11.72 25.84
CA THR A 75 -11.52 12.18 24.50
C THR A 75 -10.49 11.63 23.51
N THR A 76 -10.88 10.68 22.67
CA THR A 76 -10.04 10.18 21.58
C THR A 76 -10.04 11.20 20.44
N LEU A 77 -8.89 11.81 20.17
CA LEU A 77 -8.71 12.67 19.00
C LEU A 77 -8.42 11.77 17.79
N SER A 78 -9.33 11.75 16.81
CA SER A 78 -9.08 11.11 15.51
C SER A 78 -8.23 12.07 14.69
N LYS A 79 -6.99 11.68 14.40
CA LYS A 79 -6.07 12.51 13.61
C LYS A 79 -6.20 12.13 12.14
N ASP A 80 -7.23 12.66 11.49
CA ASP A 80 -7.37 12.59 10.04
C ASP A 80 -6.42 13.63 9.44
N MET A 81 -5.14 13.29 9.32
CA MET A 81 -4.16 14.19 8.72
C MET A 81 -4.28 14.10 7.19
N VAL A 82 -4.95 15.10 6.60
CA VAL A 82 -4.82 15.47 5.19
C VAL A 82 -3.34 15.74 4.90
N GLN A 83 -2.76 15.01 3.95
CA GLN A 83 -1.50 15.40 3.34
C GLN A 83 -1.76 16.69 2.55
N LEU A 84 -1.35 17.84 3.11
CA LEU A 84 -1.08 19.03 2.33
C LEU A 84 0.25 18.79 1.63
N GLU A 85 0.21 18.49 0.34
CA GLU A 85 1.38 18.47 -0.54
C GLU A 85 2.04 19.86 -0.55
N HIS A 86 3.34 19.90 -0.26
CA HIS A 86 4.34 20.71 -0.96
C HIS A 86 5.66 19.94 -0.98
#